data_AF-A0A3M8G0H0-F1
#
_entry.id   AF-A0A3M8G0H0-F1
#
_cell.length_a   1.000
_cell.length_b   1.000
_cell.length_c   1.000
_cell.angle_alpha   90.00
_cell.angle_beta   90.00
_cell.angle_gamma   90.00
#
_symmetry.space_group_name_H-M   'P 1'
#
loop_
_entity.id
_entity.type
_entity.pdbx_description
1 polymer ?
#
loop_
_entity_poly.entity_id
_entity_poly.type
_entity_poly.pdbx_seq_one_letter_code
_entity_poly.pdbx_strand_id
1 'polypeptide(L)'
;MKKYIAPIIILFIAFSSCKEDKIDLFAVSKHKVGMLNDSTQVKEIKALFANDSIVNFKEDDSFVNGINTIDIYEKNGNQLLSITPNEALDSTSTISSIQLIDPRYKTEKGITSISTFKDVKDNYKISNISNLINSVMITVNEIDATFTIDKKELPTNMRFDMEMKIDPIQIPDNAKVKFFIVYF
;
A
#
# COMPACT_ATOMS: atom_id res chain seq x y z
N MET A 1 2.98 61.91 -45.50
CA MET A 1 4.02 60.86 -45.40
C MET A 1 4.33 60.63 -43.93
N LYS A 2 4.25 59.35 -43.49
CA LYS A 2 4.82 58.67 -42.30
C LYS A 2 5.52 59.56 -41.24
N LYS A 3 5.34 59.38 -39.92
CA LYS A 3 5.60 58.13 -39.16
C LYS A 3 4.86 58.19 -37.80
N TYR A 4 4.08 57.16 -37.50
CA TYR A 4 3.55 56.90 -36.15
C TYR A 4 4.63 56.19 -35.33
N ILE A 5 5.04 56.77 -34.20
CA ILE A 5 5.89 56.10 -33.21
C ILE A 5 4.93 55.50 -32.18
N ALA A 6 4.79 54.18 -32.19
CA ALA A 6 4.11 53.43 -31.15
C ALA A 6 5.16 52.74 -30.26
N PRO A 7 5.09 52.85 -28.92
CA PRO A 7 5.95 52.07 -28.05
C PRO A 7 5.40 50.64 -27.95
N ILE A 8 6.24 49.67 -28.24
CA ILE A 8 5.96 48.24 -28.05
C ILE A 8 6.01 47.96 -26.54
N ILE A 9 4.84 47.74 -25.92
CA ILE A 9 4.73 47.13 -24.59
C ILE A 9 4.75 45.62 -24.81
N ILE A 10 5.90 44.99 -24.52
CA ILE A 10 6.00 43.52 -24.40
C ILE A 10 5.41 43.15 -23.04
N LEU A 11 4.18 42.66 -23.06
CA LEU A 11 3.56 42.01 -21.91
C LEU A 11 4.10 40.57 -21.84
N PHE A 12 5.08 40.35 -20.97
CA PHE A 12 5.60 39.02 -20.64
C PHE A 12 4.55 38.30 -19.79
N ILE A 13 3.62 37.60 -20.43
CA ILE A 13 2.70 36.69 -19.74
C ILE A 13 3.49 35.43 -19.41
N ALA A 14 3.96 35.32 -18.17
CA ALA A 14 4.49 34.08 -17.63
C ALA A 14 3.31 33.10 -17.46
N PHE A 15 3.13 32.20 -18.44
CA PHE A 15 2.30 31.02 -18.27
C PHE A 15 3.03 30.03 -17.34
N SER A 16 2.93 30.25 -16.03
CA SER A 16 3.26 29.21 -15.07
C SER A 16 2.18 28.13 -15.17
N SER A 17 2.41 27.14 -16.03
CA SER A 17 1.65 25.89 -16.01
C SER A 17 1.99 25.18 -14.71
N CYS A 18 1.13 25.35 -13.69
CA CYS A 18 1.01 24.33 -12.65
C CYS A 18 0.59 23.05 -13.37
N LYS A 19 1.52 22.11 -13.49
CA LYS A 19 1.14 20.71 -13.72
C LYS A 19 0.32 20.33 -12.49
N GLU A 20 -0.98 20.10 -12.68
CA GLU A 20 -1.74 19.35 -11.69
C GLU A 20 -1.11 17.95 -11.67
N ASP A 21 -0.21 17.74 -10.73
CA ASP A 21 0.34 16.41 -10.45
C ASP A 21 -0.83 15.56 -9.99
N LYS A 22 -1.39 14.78 -10.92
CA LYS A 22 -2.42 13.80 -10.61
C LYS A 22 -1.85 12.86 -9.56
N ILE A 23 -2.39 12.93 -8.34
CA ILE A 23 -2.06 12.00 -7.28
C ILE A 23 -2.47 10.62 -7.75
N ASP A 24 -1.50 9.72 -7.88
CA ASP A 24 -1.77 8.31 -8.15
C ASP A 24 -2.25 7.65 -6.85
N LEU A 25 -3.56 7.43 -6.76
CA LEU A 25 -4.23 6.86 -5.58
C LEU A 25 -3.80 5.42 -5.27
N PHE A 26 -3.21 4.72 -6.25
CA PHE A 26 -2.82 3.32 -6.12
C PHE A 26 -1.31 3.12 -6.18
N ALA A 27 -0.52 4.19 -6.20
CA ALA A 27 0.93 4.10 -6.10
C ALA A 27 1.37 3.68 -4.70
N VAL A 28 2.35 2.77 -4.64
CA VAL A 28 2.96 2.31 -3.40
C VAL A 28 4.46 2.55 -3.44
N SER A 29 4.97 3.22 -2.42
CA SER A 29 6.40 3.44 -2.18
C SER A 29 6.70 3.25 -0.70
N LYS A 30 7.98 3.35 -0.33
CA LYS A 30 8.38 3.31 1.07
C LYS A 30 7.62 4.38 1.87
N HIS A 31 6.97 3.98 2.95
CA HIS A 31 6.17 4.83 3.85
C HIS A 31 5.02 5.63 3.20
N LYS A 32 4.55 5.21 2.01
CA LYS A 32 3.44 5.89 1.34
C LYS A 32 2.60 4.94 0.49
N VAL A 33 1.28 5.04 0.65
CA VAL A 33 0.29 4.32 -0.14
C VAL A 33 -0.76 5.31 -0.61
N GLY A 34 -0.74 5.67 -1.89
CA GLY A 34 -1.64 6.67 -2.46
C GLY A 34 -1.57 8.00 -1.69
N MET A 35 -2.65 8.33 -0.98
CA MET A 35 -2.77 9.52 -0.14
C MET A 35 -2.27 9.33 1.30
N LEU A 36 -2.05 8.10 1.74
CA LEU A 36 -1.63 7.76 3.10
C LEU A 36 -0.10 7.77 3.23
N ASN A 37 0.41 8.26 4.36
CA ASN A 37 1.83 8.24 4.74
C ASN A 37 2.01 8.08 6.26
N ASP A 38 3.26 8.00 6.71
CA ASP A 38 3.68 7.85 8.11
C ASP A 38 3.16 8.95 9.06
N SER A 39 2.83 10.14 8.55
CA SER A 39 2.25 11.24 9.34
C SER A 39 0.72 11.23 9.39
N THR A 40 0.06 10.41 8.57
CA THR A 40 -1.41 10.40 8.49
C THR A 40 -2.03 9.89 9.78
N GLN A 41 -2.92 10.69 10.38
CA GLN A 41 -3.63 10.32 11.60
C GLN A 41 -4.93 9.56 11.30
N VAL A 42 -5.34 8.69 12.24
CA VAL A 42 -6.58 7.91 12.13
C VAL A 42 -7.82 8.79 11.86
N LYS A 43 -7.92 9.96 12.50
CA LYS A 43 -9.03 10.90 12.29
C LYS A 43 -9.16 11.42 10.84
N GLU A 44 -8.08 11.37 10.06
CA GLU A 44 -8.08 11.85 8.67
C GLU A 44 -8.65 10.82 7.69
N ILE A 45 -8.68 9.54 8.07
CA ILE A 45 -9.11 8.42 7.20
C ILE A 45 -10.52 8.64 6.64
N LYS A 46 -11.45 9.16 7.45
CA LYS A 46 -12.82 9.44 6.99
C LYS A 46 -12.87 10.46 5.86
N ALA A 47 -12.03 11.49 5.91
CA ALA A 47 -11.97 12.51 4.87
C ALA A 47 -11.28 11.97 3.61
N LEU A 48 -10.19 11.22 3.78
CA LEU A 48 -9.41 10.64 2.68
C LEU A 48 -10.21 9.61 1.87
N PHE A 49 -11.07 8.83 2.54
CA PHE A 49 -11.90 7.79 1.94
C PHE A 49 -13.39 8.15 1.94
N ALA A 50 -13.73 9.43 1.78
CA ALA A 50 -15.11 9.91 1.84
C ALA A 50 -16.06 9.31 0.78
N ASN A 51 -15.50 8.72 -0.28
CA ASN A 51 -16.24 8.04 -1.34
C ASN A 51 -16.31 6.51 -1.16
N ASP A 52 -15.68 5.98 -0.13
CA ASP A 52 -15.56 4.55 0.12
C ASP A 52 -16.37 4.15 1.37
N SER A 53 -16.54 2.86 1.54
CA SER A 53 -17.17 2.27 2.72
C SER A 53 -16.09 1.93 3.74
N ILE A 54 -16.16 2.56 4.90
CA ILE A 54 -15.20 2.38 6.00
C ILE A 54 -15.85 1.49 7.06
N VAL A 55 -15.23 0.36 7.36
CA VAL A 55 -15.68 -0.61 8.35
C VAL A 55 -14.70 -0.62 9.52
N ASN A 56 -15.20 -0.95 10.72
CA ASN A 56 -14.42 -0.93 11.95
C ASN A 56 -13.85 0.48 12.23
N PHE A 57 -14.63 1.51 11.92
CA PHE A 57 -14.34 2.91 12.22
C PHE A 57 -15.45 3.48 13.09
N LYS A 58 -15.09 4.11 14.20
CA LYS A 58 -16.02 4.77 15.12
C LYS A 58 -15.44 6.13 15.50
N GLU A 59 -16.34 7.10 15.65
CA GLU A 59 -16.02 8.53 15.82
C GLU A 59 -15.80 8.93 17.28
N ASP A 60 -16.37 8.19 18.22
CA ASP A 60 -15.88 8.21 19.59
C ASP A 60 -14.66 7.30 19.65
N ASP A 61 -13.72 7.53 20.57
CA ASP A 61 -12.52 6.70 20.74
C ASP A 61 -12.82 5.22 21.11
N SER A 62 -14.04 4.73 20.89
CA SER A 62 -14.45 3.35 21.06
C SER A 62 -14.44 2.63 19.71
N PHE A 63 -13.53 1.68 19.47
CA PHE A 63 -13.66 0.72 18.37
C PHE A 63 -14.43 -0.53 18.84
N VAL A 64 -14.78 -1.44 17.93
CA VAL A 64 -15.30 -2.75 18.32
C VAL A 64 -14.18 -3.49 19.08
N ASN A 65 -14.37 -3.74 20.37
CA ASN A 65 -13.40 -4.46 21.21
C ASN A 65 -12.83 -5.68 20.47
N GLY A 66 -11.51 -5.71 20.29
CA GLY A 66 -10.78 -6.81 19.66
C GLY A 66 -10.48 -6.64 18.16
N ILE A 67 -10.97 -5.58 17.50
CA ILE A 67 -10.60 -5.25 16.11
C ILE A 67 -9.65 -4.05 16.12
N ASN A 68 -8.41 -4.29 15.68
CA ASN A 68 -7.34 -3.29 15.64
C ASN A 68 -7.11 -2.73 14.23
N THR A 69 -8.01 -2.99 13.29
CA THR A 69 -7.87 -2.56 11.89
C THR A 69 -9.07 -1.77 11.42
N ILE A 70 -8.82 -0.84 10.51
CA ILE A 70 -9.82 -0.05 9.80
C ILE A 70 -9.84 -0.57 8.36
N ASP A 71 -10.96 -1.17 7.94
CA ASP A 71 -11.06 -1.78 6.62
C ASP A 71 -11.75 -0.82 5.65
N ILE A 72 -11.17 -0.65 4.47
CA ILE A 72 -11.69 0.23 3.42
C ILE A 72 -12.21 -0.64 2.27
N TYR A 73 -13.44 -0.38 1.84
CA TYR A 73 -14.11 -1.06 0.76
C TYR A 73 -14.61 -0.06 -0.29
N GLU A 74 -14.56 -0.43 -1.57
CA GLU A 74 -15.33 0.28 -2.58
C GLU A 74 -16.83 0.15 -2.33
N LYS A 75 -17.62 1.09 -2.88
CA LYS A 75 -19.10 1.04 -2.81
C LYS A 75 -19.72 -0.25 -3.38
N ASN A 76 -19.00 -0.95 -4.25
CA ASN A 76 -19.45 -2.24 -4.81
C ASN A 76 -19.16 -3.44 -3.88
N GLY A 77 -18.50 -3.22 -2.74
CA GLY A 77 -18.17 -4.25 -1.75
C GLY A 77 -16.77 -4.86 -1.86
N ASN A 78 -15.94 -4.45 -2.83
CA ASN A 78 -14.57 -4.94 -2.94
C ASN A 78 -13.68 -4.32 -1.87
N GLN A 79 -12.94 -5.13 -1.11
CA GLN A 79 -11.99 -4.63 -0.12
C GLN A 79 -10.75 -4.06 -0.81
N LEU A 80 -10.44 -2.79 -0.50
CA LEU A 80 -9.28 -2.09 -1.02
C LEU A 80 -8.03 -2.41 -0.20
N LEU A 81 -8.10 -2.05 1.08
CA LEU A 81 -7.00 -2.15 2.02
C LEU A 81 -7.50 -2.25 3.46
N SER A 82 -6.59 -2.61 4.37
CA SER A 82 -6.82 -2.61 5.81
C SER A 82 -5.71 -1.84 6.50
N ILE A 83 -6.07 -0.89 7.35
CA ILE A 83 -5.15 0.04 8.03
C ILE A 83 -5.00 -0.40 9.48
N THR A 84 -3.78 -0.56 9.95
CA THR A 84 -3.45 -0.79 11.36
C THR A 84 -2.84 0.48 11.94
N PRO A 85 -3.42 1.10 12.99
CA PRO A 85 -2.82 2.23 13.69
C PRO A 85 -1.69 1.78 14.63
N ASN A 86 -0.80 2.69 15.02
CA ASN A 86 0.25 2.42 16.01
C ASN A 86 -0.33 2.21 17.41
N GLU A 87 -1.32 3.02 17.79
CA GLU A 87 -2.03 2.91 19.05
C GLU A 87 -3.51 2.67 18.76
N ALA A 88 -4.02 1.55 19.27
CA ALA A 88 -5.44 1.27 19.20
C ALA A 88 -6.22 2.30 20.05
N LEU A 89 -7.42 2.67 19.61
CA LEU A 89 -8.32 3.59 20.34
C LEU A 89 -7.78 5.04 20.48
N ASP A 90 -6.84 5.46 19.63
CA ASP A 90 -6.37 6.85 19.58
C ASP A 90 -6.54 7.44 18.17
N SER A 91 -7.49 8.36 18.03
CA SER A 91 -7.78 9.04 16.75
C SER A 91 -6.63 9.94 16.25
N THR A 92 -5.70 10.32 17.13
CA THR A 92 -4.48 11.08 16.80
C THR A 92 -3.28 10.18 16.51
N SER A 93 -3.40 8.86 16.73
CA SER A 93 -2.38 7.89 16.37
C SER A 93 -2.13 7.90 14.87
N THR A 94 -0.87 7.69 14.48
CA THR A 94 -0.48 7.50 13.09
C THR A 94 -0.65 6.05 12.66
N ILE A 95 -0.58 5.83 11.35
CA ILE A 95 -0.67 4.50 10.76
C ILE A 95 0.63 3.72 11.04
N SER A 96 0.50 2.47 11.48
CA SER A 96 1.60 1.52 11.64
C SER A 96 1.85 0.73 10.36
N SER A 97 0.78 0.23 9.74
CA SER A 97 0.88 -0.53 8.50
C SER A 97 -0.40 -0.55 7.70
N ILE A 98 -0.26 -0.85 6.42
CA ILE A 98 -1.37 -0.96 5.48
C ILE A 98 -1.25 -2.29 4.74
N GLN A 99 -2.24 -3.16 4.91
CA GLN A 99 -2.40 -4.36 4.10
C GLN A 99 -3.17 -4.01 2.82
N LEU A 100 -2.58 -4.34 1.66
CA LEU A 100 -3.09 -4.02 0.34
C LEU A 100 -3.67 -5.28 -0.31
N ILE A 101 -4.99 -5.27 -0.52
CA ILE A 101 -5.76 -6.40 -1.08
C ILE A 101 -6.03 -6.17 -2.57
N ASP A 102 -6.44 -4.97 -2.95
CA ASP A 102 -6.83 -4.67 -4.33
C ASP A 102 -5.63 -4.65 -5.30
N PRO A 103 -5.74 -5.29 -6.47
CA PRO A 103 -4.63 -5.41 -7.42
C PRO A 103 -4.21 -4.11 -8.10
N ARG A 104 -4.99 -3.03 -7.98
CA ARG A 104 -4.59 -1.73 -8.51
C ARG A 104 -3.41 -1.14 -7.75
N TYR A 105 -3.27 -1.46 -6.46
CA TYR A 105 -2.13 -1.02 -5.67
C TYR A 105 -0.84 -1.63 -6.20
N LYS A 106 0.09 -0.76 -6.61
CA LYS A 106 1.28 -1.14 -7.35
C LYS A 106 2.52 -0.45 -6.82
N THR A 107 3.56 -1.22 -6.56
CA THR A 107 4.87 -0.67 -6.18
C THR A 107 5.52 0.06 -7.35
N GLU A 108 6.54 0.87 -7.08
CA GLU A 108 7.36 1.51 -8.13
C GLU A 108 7.95 0.49 -9.14
N LYS A 109 8.22 -0.74 -8.70
CA LYS A 109 8.70 -1.84 -9.55
C LYS A 109 7.59 -2.72 -10.13
N GLY A 110 6.33 -2.31 -10.01
CA GLY A 110 5.21 -2.96 -10.67
C GLY A 110 4.59 -4.16 -9.92
N ILE A 111 4.96 -4.40 -8.66
CA ILE A 111 4.42 -5.51 -7.88
C ILE A 111 3.05 -5.17 -7.33
N THR A 112 2.11 -6.11 -7.40
CA THR A 112 0.71 -5.99 -6.95
C THR A 112 0.28 -7.23 -6.16
N SER A 113 -0.95 -7.27 -5.65
CA SER A 113 -1.50 -8.46 -4.98
C SER A 113 -1.75 -9.66 -5.89
N ILE A 114 -1.67 -9.51 -7.22
CA ILE A 114 -1.80 -10.62 -8.19
C ILE A 114 -0.45 -11.08 -8.76
N SER A 115 0.66 -10.48 -8.31
CA SER A 115 2.01 -10.87 -8.69
C SER A 115 2.38 -12.25 -8.13
N THR A 116 3.46 -12.82 -8.66
CA THR A 116 4.02 -14.11 -8.25
C THR A 116 5.27 -13.93 -7.39
N PHE A 117 5.71 -15.01 -6.74
CA PHE A 117 6.99 -15.04 -6.06
C PHE A 117 8.16 -14.67 -6.98
N LYS A 118 8.11 -15.14 -8.24
CA LYS A 118 9.11 -14.79 -9.24
C LYS A 118 9.17 -13.28 -9.49
N ASP A 119 8.02 -12.62 -9.60
CA ASP A 119 7.99 -11.18 -9.81
C ASP A 119 8.64 -10.44 -8.62
N VAL A 120 8.38 -10.89 -7.39
CA VAL A 120 8.99 -10.29 -6.18
C VAL A 120 10.50 -10.50 -6.18
N LYS A 121 10.99 -11.74 -6.37
CA LYS A 121 12.43 -12.06 -6.29
C LYS A 121 13.25 -11.42 -7.41
N ASP A 122 12.66 -11.22 -8.59
CA ASP A 122 13.35 -10.62 -9.74
C ASP A 122 13.46 -9.10 -9.62
N ASN A 123 12.54 -8.45 -8.88
CA ASN A 123 12.50 -7.00 -8.72
C ASN A 123 13.07 -6.51 -7.39
N TYR A 124 13.07 -7.34 -6.35
CA TYR A 124 13.50 -6.96 -5.00
C TYR A 124 14.45 -7.98 -4.37
N LYS A 125 15.40 -7.46 -3.59
CA LYS A 125 16.24 -8.29 -2.73
C LYS A 125 15.43 -8.76 -1.51
N ILE A 126 15.18 -10.07 -1.45
CA ILE A 126 14.53 -10.70 -0.29
C ILE A 126 15.43 -10.55 0.93
N SER A 127 14.87 -9.98 2.00
CA SER A 127 15.58 -9.70 3.26
C SER A 127 15.37 -10.83 4.27
N ASN A 128 14.14 -11.37 4.35
CA ASN A 128 13.79 -12.48 5.21
C ASN A 128 12.60 -13.26 4.65
N ILE A 129 12.46 -14.53 5.05
CA ILE A 129 11.30 -15.36 4.78
C ILE A 129 10.83 -15.95 6.11
N SER A 130 9.62 -15.57 6.53
CA SER A 130 8.98 -16.08 7.75
C SER A 130 7.97 -17.17 7.41
N ASN A 131 8.11 -18.33 8.04
CA ASN A 131 7.17 -19.45 7.93
C ASN A 131 6.08 -19.29 9.00
N LEU A 132 4.85 -18.97 8.59
CA LEU A 132 3.70 -18.79 9.48
C LEU A 132 2.76 -20.01 9.38
N ILE A 133 1.74 -20.06 10.25
CA ILE A 133 0.80 -21.19 10.32
C ILE A 133 0.19 -21.50 8.94
N ASN A 134 -0.32 -20.47 8.24
CA ASN A 134 -1.08 -20.62 6.99
C ASN A 134 -0.40 -19.99 5.77
N SER A 135 0.73 -19.31 5.97
CA SER A 135 1.36 -18.52 4.92
C SER A 135 2.87 -18.47 5.09
N VAL A 136 3.53 -18.01 4.03
CA VAL A 136 4.91 -17.56 4.07
C VAL A 136 4.93 -16.07 3.79
N MET A 137 5.69 -15.34 4.59
CA MET A 137 5.80 -13.90 4.51
C MET A 137 7.23 -13.53 4.07
N ILE A 138 7.33 -12.84 2.94
CA ILE A 138 8.60 -12.47 2.31
C ILE A 138 8.85 -10.99 2.61
N THR A 139 9.87 -10.68 3.39
CA THR A 139 10.22 -9.31 3.77
C THR A 139 11.17 -8.67 2.76
N VAL A 140 10.88 -7.42 2.40
CA VAL A 140 11.72 -6.56 1.55
C VAL A 140 11.97 -5.22 2.25
N ASN A 141 13.16 -5.05 2.82
CA ASN A 141 13.55 -3.85 3.57
C ASN A 141 13.71 -2.60 2.69
N GLU A 142 13.86 -2.77 1.37
CA GLU A 142 13.99 -1.62 0.44
C GLU A 142 12.77 -0.70 0.50
N ILE A 143 11.57 -1.28 0.65
CA ILE A 143 10.29 -0.56 0.67
C ILE A 143 9.53 -0.75 1.99
N ASP A 144 10.17 -1.34 3.00
CA ASP A 144 9.57 -1.75 4.27
C ASP A 144 8.22 -2.44 4.06
N ALA A 145 8.25 -3.52 3.28
CA ALA A 145 7.05 -4.28 2.95
C ALA A 145 7.24 -5.79 3.14
N THR A 146 6.11 -6.48 3.32
CA THR A 146 6.05 -7.93 3.31
C THR A 146 5.05 -8.44 2.26
N PHE A 147 5.44 -9.44 1.48
CA PHE A 147 4.56 -10.11 0.53
C PHE A 147 4.11 -11.45 1.12
N THR A 148 2.80 -11.67 1.19
CA THR A 148 2.24 -12.89 1.80
C THR A 148 1.81 -13.88 0.73
N ILE A 149 2.28 -15.12 0.83
CA ILE A 149 1.92 -16.25 -0.03
C ILE A 149 1.22 -17.30 0.83
N ASP A 150 0.07 -17.81 0.39
CA ASP A 150 -0.65 -18.87 1.10
C ASP A 150 0.13 -20.20 1.02
N LYS A 151 0.20 -20.97 2.09
CA LYS A 151 0.91 -22.27 2.10
C LYS A 151 0.35 -23.25 1.06
N LYS A 152 -0.89 -23.06 0.61
CA LYS A 152 -1.47 -23.84 -0.50
C LYS A 152 -0.70 -23.68 -1.81
N GLU A 153 0.06 -22.61 -1.99
CA GLU A 153 0.92 -22.38 -3.15
C GLU A 153 2.27 -23.13 -3.06
N LEU A 154 2.61 -23.68 -1.88
CA LEU A 154 3.87 -24.39 -1.64
C LEU A 154 3.73 -25.91 -1.81
N PRO A 155 4.85 -26.64 -2.01
CA PRO A 155 4.88 -28.10 -1.96
C PRO A 155 4.31 -28.66 -0.64
N THR A 156 3.59 -29.78 -0.71
CA THR A 156 2.86 -30.36 0.43
C THR A 156 3.73 -30.61 1.66
N ASN A 157 4.99 -31.03 1.46
CA ASN A 157 5.95 -31.27 2.54
C ASN A 157 6.33 -30.01 3.33
N MET A 158 6.15 -28.81 2.77
CA MET A 158 6.45 -27.53 3.42
C MET A 158 5.23 -26.92 4.14
N ARG A 159 4.03 -27.49 3.96
CA ARG A 159 2.78 -26.88 4.47
C ARG A 159 2.59 -27.05 5.97
N PHE A 160 3.12 -28.13 6.55
CA PHE A 160 2.78 -28.54 7.92
C PHE A 160 3.91 -28.34 8.93
N ASP A 161 5.16 -28.19 8.47
CA ASP A 161 6.29 -27.91 9.34
C ASP A 161 6.47 -26.40 9.51
N MET A 162 6.26 -25.91 10.73
CA MET A 162 6.42 -24.49 11.07
C MET A 162 7.85 -24.13 11.50
N GLU A 163 8.63 -25.11 11.94
CA GLU A 163 10.04 -24.92 12.34
C GLU A 163 10.97 -24.97 11.13
N MET A 164 10.46 -25.49 9.99
CA MET A 164 11.19 -25.49 8.73
C MET A 164 11.60 -24.07 8.33
N LYS A 165 12.92 -23.89 8.20
CA LYS A 165 13.50 -22.73 7.54
C LYS A 165 13.31 -22.86 6.03
N ILE A 166 12.70 -21.85 5.42
CA ILE A 166 12.40 -21.83 3.98
C ILE A 166 13.44 -20.97 3.28
N ASP A 167 14.15 -21.56 2.31
CA ASP A 167 15.03 -20.85 1.40
C ASP A 167 14.24 -20.33 0.17
N PRO A 168 14.59 -19.16 -0.39
CA PRO A 168 13.95 -18.64 -1.61
C PRO A 168 13.83 -19.67 -2.74
N ILE A 169 14.81 -20.56 -2.93
CA ILE A 169 14.79 -21.55 -4.01
C ILE A 169 13.69 -22.62 -3.84
N GLN A 170 13.16 -22.77 -2.63
CA GLN A 170 12.13 -23.75 -2.31
C GLN A 170 10.70 -23.24 -2.57
N ILE A 171 10.53 -21.93 -2.75
CA ILE A 171 9.24 -21.33 -3.08
C ILE A 171 9.04 -21.40 -4.60
N PRO A 172 7.95 -22.02 -5.09
CA PRO A 172 7.67 -22.07 -6.52
C PRO A 172 7.56 -20.67 -7.13
N ASP A 173 8.16 -20.49 -8.30
CA ASP A 173 8.16 -19.21 -9.02
C ASP A 173 6.75 -18.67 -9.31
N ASN A 174 5.80 -19.58 -9.59
CA ASN A 174 4.41 -19.25 -9.89
C ASN A 174 3.53 -19.10 -8.65
N ALA A 175 4.07 -19.25 -7.43
CA ALA A 175 3.31 -19.09 -6.20
C ALA A 175 2.76 -17.66 -6.12
N LYS A 176 1.44 -17.54 -5.96
CA LYS A 176 0.77 -16.23 -6.02
C LYS A 176 0.89 -15.48 -4.70
N VAL A 177 1.16 -14.18 -4.80
CA VAL A 177 0.94 -13.24 -3.70
C VAL A 177 -0.56 -13.21 -3.41
N LYS A 178 -0.91 -13.15 -2.13
CA LYS A 178 -2.29 -13.03 -1.66
C LYS A 178 -2.62 -11.58 -1.34
N PHE A 179 -1.70 -10.90 -0.68
CA PHE A 179 -1.69 -9.48 -0.34
C PHE A 179 -0.27 -9.09 0.05
N PHE A 180 -0.01 -7.81 0.19
CA PHE A 180 1.24 -7.31 0.77
C PHE A 180 0.97 -6.20 1.77
N ILE A 181 1.86 -6.07 2.75
CA ILE A 181 1.76 -5.10 3.83
C ILE A 181 2.90 -4.12 3.69
N VAL A 182 2.62 -2.82 3.75
CA VAL A 182 3.63 -1.76 3.86
C VAL A 182 3.63 -1.26 5.30
N TYR A 183 4.81 -1.12 5.88
CA TYR A 183 5.01 -0.61 7.24
C TYR A 183 5.49 0.84 7.17
N PHE A 184 5.01 1.65 8.10
CA PHE A 184 5.32 3.07 8.25
C PHE A 184 6.16 3.29 9.52
#